data_AF-A0A4Q3YRF7-F1
#
_entry.id   AF-A0A4Q3YRF7-F1
#
_cell.length_a   1.000
_cell.length_b   1.000
_cell.length_c   1.000
_cell.angle_alpha   90.00
_cell.angle_beta   90.00
_cell.angle_gamma   90.00
#
_symmetry.space_group_name_H-M   'P 1'
#
loop_
_entity.id
_entity.type
_entity.pdbx_description
1 polymer ?
#
loop_
_entity_poly.entity_id
_entity_poly.type
_entity_poly.pdbx_seq_one_letter_code
_entity_poly.pdbx_strand_id
1 'polypeptide(L)'
;MLECFNMIGLKIDWAAVQGVGSLAAVVAVAFVFIGERQASYKEAQERSNRRRAAVIALVDLAIDVLVVLDSKQDGKKFGRGNVEASRADADGTVAALASLPLLELDHVEVRVVAIVRKHMTTASRRVGFIRTNLYGGSAPGQVKFGELLNEVRLERAKLS
;
A
#
# COMPACT_ATOMS: atom_id res chain seq x y z
N MET A 1 -13.29 35.47 34.76
CA MET A 1 -12.31 35.70 33.68
C MET A 1 -10.96 35.31 34.28
N LEU A 2 -10.36 34.20 33.81
CA LEU A 2 -9.00 33.69 34.10
C LEU A 2 -8.75 33.26 35.58
N GLU A 3 -8.27 32.08 35.98
CA GLU A 3 -7.52 30.99 35.33
C GLU A 3 -7.77 29.65 36.03
N CYS A 4 -7.60 28.58 35.24
CA CYS A 4 -7.47 27.18 35.64
C CYS A 4 -6.20 26.96 36.48
N PHE A 5 -6.26 26.11 37.51
CA PHE A 5 -5.40 24.91 37.67
C PHE A 5 -5.68 24.28 39.04
N ASN A 6 -6.53 23.26 39.02
CA ASN A 6 -6.69 22.30 40.09
C ASN A 6 -5.56 21.27 39.94
N MET A 7 -4.53 21.33 40.78
CA MET A 7 -3.58 20.22 40.93
C MET A 7 -3.29 19.96 42.40
N ILE A 8 -3.67 18.75 42.77
CA ILE A 8 -3.52 18.04 44.03
C ILE A 8 -2.07 18.13 44.50
N GLY A 9 -1.86 18.80 45.64
CA GLY A 9 -0.60 18.79 46.37
C GLY A 9 -0.36 17.41 46.99
N LEU A 10 0.32 16.53 46.26
CA LEU A 10 0.90 15.31 46.82
C LEU A 10 2.09 15.72 47.70
N LYS A 11 1.89 15.76 49.01
CA LYS A 11 3.00 15.78 49.98
C LYS A 11 3.71 14.42 49.88
N ILE A 12 4.80 14.37 49.11
CA ILE A 12 5.67 13.20 49.05
C ILE A 12 6.54 13.23 50.31
N ASP A 13 6.26 12.28 51.21
CA ASP A 13 7.02 12.06 52.43
C ASP A 13 8.36 11.40 52.08
N TRP A 14 9.44 12.17 52.15
CA TRP A 14 10.79 11.76 51.73
C TRP A 14 11.48 10.78 52.70
N ALA A 15 10.84 10.42 53.81
CA ALA A 15 11.42 9.51 54.81
C ALA A 15 11.21 8.02 54.50
N ALA A 16 10.30 7.65 53.59
CA ALA A 16 10.01 6.24 53.26
C ALA A 16 10.82 5.68 52.06
N VAL A 17 11.64 6.49 51.39
CA VAL A 17 12.20 6.18 50.05
C VAL A 17 13.62 5.62 50.07
N GLN A 18 14.25 5.40 51.23
CA GLN A 18 15.68 5.00 51.25
C GLN A 18 15.98 3.50 51.29
N GLY A 19 15.00 2.59 51.34
CA GLY A 19 15.30 1.14 51.51
C GLY A 19 14.73 0.17 50.48
N VAL A 20 13.57 0.46 49.88
CA VAL A 20 12.80 -0.54 49.11
C VAL A 20 12.30 0.00 47.75
N GLY A 21 12.49 1.29 47.48
CA GLY A 21 11.89 1.98 46.33
C GLY A 21 12.51 1.66 44.97
N SER A 22 13.76 1.18 44.90
CA SER A 22 14.43 0.97 43.61
C SER A 22 13.86 -0.22 42.83
N LEU A 23 13.50 -1.31 43.50
CA LEU A 23 12.96 -2.51 42.86
C LEU A 23 11.47 -2.36 42.48
N ALA A 24 10.67 -1.72 43.34
CA ALA A 24 9.25 -1.46 43.06
C ALA A 24 9.06 -0.45 41.92
N ALA A 25 9.92 0.58 41.82
CA ALA A 25 9.90 1.53 40.71
C ALA A 25 10.34 0.88 39.39
N VAL A 26 11.37 0.02 39.39
CA VAL A 26 11.80 -0.73 38.19
C VAL A 26 10.71 -1.70 37.70
N VAL A 27 10.00 -2.36 38.62
CA VAL A 27 8.89 -3.25 38.29
C VAL A 27 7.68 -2.46 37.76
N ALA A 28 7.33 -1.33 38.37
CA ALA A 28 6.25 -0.48 37.88
C ALA A 28 6.55 0.12 36.49
N VAL A 29 7.79 0.58 36.26
CA VAL A 29 8.23 1.03 34.93
C VAL A 29 8.23 -0.12 33.93
N ALA A 30 8.61 -1.34 34.32
CA ALA A 30 8.51 -2.51 33.45
C ALA A 30 7.05 -2.84 33.10
N PHE A 31 6.11 -2.78 34.05
CA PHE A 31 4.69 -3.04 33.78
C PHE A 31 4.03 -1.93 32.95
N VAL A 32 4.39 -0.66 33.16
CA VAL A 32 3.96 0.45 32.29
C VAL A 32 4.54 0.30 30.89
N PHE A 33 5.84 -0.01 30.75
CA PHE A 33 6.45 -0.29 29.45
C PHE A 33 5.85 -1.53 28.76
N ILE A 34 5.49 -2.58 29.49
CA ILE A 34 4.87 -3.80 28.92
C ILE A 34 3.42 -3.53 28.50
N GLY A 35 2.65 -2.76 29.28
CA GLY A 35 1.28 -2.37 28.97
C GLY A 35 1.19 -1.39 27.79
N GLU A 36 2.03 -0.36 27.78
CA GLU A 36 2.14 0.59 26.65
C GLU A 36 2.70 -0.08 25.39
N ARG A 37 3.62 -1.05 25.54
CA ARG A 37 4.06 -1.90 24.43
C ARG A 37 2.92 -2.75 23.89
N GLN A 38 2.11 -3.40 24.72
CA GLN A 38 0.99 -4.22 24.20
C GLN A 38 -0.07 -3.38 23.46
N ALA A 39 -0.39 -2.18 23.96
CA ALA A 39 -1.31 -1.27 23.28
C ALA A 39 -0.71 -0.73 21.96
N SER A 40 0.54 -0.27 21.98
CA SER A 40 1.25 0.18 20.78
C SER A 40 1.53 -0.95 19.78
N TYR A 41 1.75 -2.19 20.22
CA TYR A 41 1.87 -3.36 19.35
C TYR A 41 0.54 -3.69 18.67
N LYS A 42 -0.60 -3.62 19.38
CA LYS A 42 -1.92 -3.80 18.77
C LYS A 42 -2.21 -2.73 17.72
N GLU A 43 -1.95 -1.46 18.02
CA GLU A 43 -2.12 -0.37 17.06
C GLU A 43 -1.15 -0.44 15.88
N ALA A 44 0.11 -0.83 16.12
CA ALA A 44 1.10 -1.02 15.06
C ALA A 44 0.74 -2.20 14.15
N GLN A 45 0.18 -3.27 14.73
CA GLN A 45 -0.27 -4.45 14.00
C GLN A 45 -1.54 -4.16 13.20
N GLU A 46 -2.50 -3.41 13.75
CA GLU A 46 -3.65 -2.92 12.98
C GLU A 46 -3.22 -2.01 11.83
N ARG A 47 -2.27 -1.09 12.06
CA ARG A 47 -1.70 -0.26 11.00
C ARG A 47 -0.99 -1.09 9.94
N SER A 48 -0.25 -2.13 10.33
CA SER A 48 0.38 -3.07 9.39
C SER A 48 -0.66 -3.83 8.57
N ASN A 49 -1.71 -4.34 9.20
CA ASN A 49 -2.79 -5.06 8.51
C ASN A 49 -3.54 -4.16 7.52
N ARG A 50 -3.84 -2.91 7.89
CA ARG A 50 -4.48 -1.93 7.00
C ARG A 50 -3.58 -1.59 5.80
N ARG A 51 -2.27 -1.44 6.03
CA ARG A 51 -1.28 -1.21 4.95
C ARG A 51 -1.19 -2.39 4.00
N ARG A 52 -1.06 -3.61 4.52
CA ARG A 52 -1.06 -4.84 3.72
C ARG A 52 -2.34 -4.97 2.90
N ALA A 53 -3.50 -4.67 3.50
CA ALA A 53 -4.78 -4.66 2.80
C ALA A 53 -4.81 -3.61 1.68
N ALA A 54 -4.23 -2.42 1.87
CA ALA A 54 -4.11 -1.40 0.83
C ALA A 54 -3.19 -1.84 -0.31
N VAL A 55 -2.05 -2.45 0.00
CA VAL A 55 -1.14 -3.03 -1.01
C VAL A 55 -1.87 -4.10 -1.82
N ILE A 56 -2.54 -5.03 -1.15
CA ILE A 56 -3.35 -6.08 -1.78
C ILE A 56 -4.42 -5.47 -2.70
N ALA A 57 -5.19 -4.49 -2.22
CA ALA A 57 -6.25 -3.87 -3.00
C ALA A 57 -5.71 -3.16 -4.25
N LEU A 58 -4.54 -2.53 -4.17
CA LEU A 58 -3.91 -1.89 -5.33
C LEU A 58 -3.34 -2.90 -6.33
N VAL A 59 -2.85 -4.04 -5.87
CA VAL A 59 -2.43 -5.13 -6.75
C VAL A 59 -3.64 -5.79 -7.42
N ASP A 60 -4.74 -5.96 -6.69
CA ASP A 60 -6.00 -6.49 -7.23
C ASP A 60 -6.59 -5.53 -8.27
N LEU A 61 -6.55 -4.21 -8.04
CA LEU A 61 -6.89 -3.20 -9.04
C LEU A 61 -6.02 -3.32 -10.32
N ALA A 62 -4.72 -3.56 -10.17
CA ALA A 62 -3.83 -3.77 -11.31
C ALA A 62 -4.20 -5.03 -12.11
N ILE A 63 -4.60 -6.11 -11.43
CA ILE A 63 -5.12 -7.33 -12.07
C ILE A 63 -6.39 -7.01 -12.85
N ASP A 64 -7.35 -6.31 -12.26
CA ASP A 64 -8.63 -5.97 -12.90
C ASP A 64 -8.42 -5.12 -14.17
N VAL A 65 -7.55 -4.11 -14.10
CA VAL A 65 -7.20 -3.31 -15.27
C VAL A 65 -6.56 -4.18 -16.35
N LEU A 66 -5.62 -5.06 -15.99
CA LEU A 66 -4.97 -5.96 -16.97
C LEU A 66 -5.95 -6.96 -17.60
N VAL A 67 -6.91 -7.48 -16.84
CA VAL A 67 -7.99 -8.35 -17.36
C VAL A 67 -8.83 -7.59 -18.40
N VAL A 68 -9.21 -6.34 -18.09
CA VAL A 68 -9.96 -5.50 -19.03
C VAL A 68 -9.15 -5.20 -20.29
N LEU A 69 -7.86 -4.88 -20.16
CA LEU A 69 -6.99 -4.61 -21.31
C LEU A 69 -6.78 -5.84 -22.19
N ASP A 70 -6.55 -7.00 -21.58
CA ASP A 70 -6.35 -8.27 -22.29
C ASP A 70 -7.61 -8.69 -23.05
N SER A 71 -8.78 -8.63 -22.39
CA SER A 71 -10.06 -8.94 -23.04
C SER A 71 -10.41 -7.99 -24.19
N LYS A 72 -10.02 -6.71 -24.09
CA LYS A 72 -10.16 -5.72 -25.17
C LYS A 72 -9.24 -6.06 -26.35
N GLN A 73 -8.03 -6.53 -26.09
CA GLN A 73 -7.09 -6.94 -27.13
C GLN A 73 -7.59 -8.18 -27.88
N ASP A 74 -7.94 -9.25 -27.15
CA ASP A 74 -8.38 -10.52 -27.74
C ASP A 74 -9.69 -10.36 -28.52
N GLY A 75 -10.60 -9.55 -28.00
CA GLY A 75 -11.85 -9.20 -28.68
C GLY A 75 -11.68 -8.18 -29.81
N LYS A 76 -10.47 -7.69 -30.08
CA LYS A 76 -10.18 -6.58 -31.02
C LYS A 76 -11.07 -5.34 -30.78
N LYS A 77 -11.37 -5.06 -29.51
CA LYS A 77 -12.29 -3.99 -29.06
C LYS A 77 -11.59 -2.67 -28.79
N PHE A 78 -10.26 -2.58 -28.94
CA PHE A 78 -9.57 -1.30 -28.86
C PHE A 78 -9.97 -0.40 -30.03
N GLY A 79 -10.55 0.74 -29.71
CA GLY A 79 -10.97 1.75 -30.66
C GLY A 79 -10.67 3.16 -30.15
N ARG A 80 -10.74 4.15 -31.05
CA ARG A 80 -10.49 5.55 -30.69
C ARG A 80 -11.37 6.05 -29.54
N GLY A 81 -12.59 5.52 -29.42
CA GLY A 81 -13.54 5.89 -28.37
C GLY A 81 -13.23 5.37 -26.97
N ASN A 82 -12.35 4.37 -26.81
CA ASN A 82 -12.07 3.76 -25.50
C ASN A 82 -10.58 3.63 -25.15
N VAL A 83 -9.67 3.89 -26.10
CA VAL A 83 -8.23 3.74 -25.88
C VAL A 83 -7.69 4.75 -24.87
N GLU A 84 -8.23 5.97 -24.84
CA GLU A 84 -7.83 7.00 -23.87
C GLU A 84 -8.27 6.64 -22.45
N ALA A 85 -9.51 6.14 -22.29
CA ALA A 85 -9.98 5.66 -20.99
C ALA A 85 -9.11 4.48 -20.49
N SER A 86 -8.82 3.53 -21.38
CA SER A 86 -7.97 2.38 -21.06
C SER A 86 -6.54 2.79 -20.67
N ARG A 87 -6.03 3.88 -21.28
CA ARG A 87 -4.74 4.47 -20.92
C ARG A 87 -4.81 5.15 -19.56
N ALA A 88 -5.86 5.94 -19.32
CA ALA A 88 -6.08 6.62 -18.05
C ALA A 88 -6.21 5.62 -16.88
N ASP A 89 -6.88 4.48 -17.09
CA ASP A 89 -6.98 3.40 -16.11
C ASP A 89 -5.58 2.84 -15.76
N ALA A 90 -4.76 2.58 -16.77
CA ALA A 90 -3.39 2.08 -16.59
C ALA A 90 -2.50 3.12 -15.90
N ASP A 91 -2.53 4.37 -16.36
CA ASP A 91 -1.75 5.48 -15.79
C ASP A 91 -2.17 5.79 -14.34
N GLY A 92 -3.48 5.79 -14.07
CA GLY A 92 -4.05 5.98 -12.73
C GLY A 92 -3.62 4.88 -11.77
N THR A 93 -3.57 3.62 -12.24
CA THR A 93 -3.07 2.49 -11.43
C THR A 93 -1.56 2.61 -11.16
N VAL A 94 -0.77 3.05 -12.14
CA VAL A 94 0.67 3.33 -11.94
C VAL A 94 0.86 4.42 -10.89
N ALA A 95 0.08 5.50 -10.95
CA ALA A 95 0.12 6.60 -9.99
C ALA A 95 -0.27 6.13 -8.58
N ALA A 96 -1.32 5.32 -8.47
CA ALA A 96 -1.78 4.77 -7.19
C ALA A 96 -0.70 3.89 -6.53
N LEU A 97 -0.08 2.98 -7.30
CA LEU A 97 1.04 2.16 -6.81
C LEU A 97 2.27 3.00 -6.44
N ALA A 98 2.53 4.09 -7.17
CA ALA A 98 3.62 5.01 -6.88
C ALA A 98 3.40 5.85 -5.61
N SER A 99 2.15 6.01 -5.18
CA SER A 99 1.75 6.80 -4.01
C SER A 99 1.92 6.05 -2.68
N LEU A 100 2.18 4.75 -2.73
CA LEU A 100 2.38 3.94 -1.53
C LEU A 100 3.66 4.36 -0.78
N PRO A 101 3.60 4.56 0.55
CA PRO A 101 4.76 4.91 1.36
C PRO A 101 5.70 3.70 1.52
N LEU A 102 6.63 3.51 0.58
CA LEU A 102 7.49 2.32 0.53
C LEU A 102 8.33 2.07 1.79
N LEU A 103 8.67 3.12 2.55
CA LEU A 103 9.43 3.02 3.80
C LEU A 103 8.63 2.37 4.93
N GLU A 104 7.30 2.32 4.79
CA GLU A 104 6.39 1.75 5.78
C GLU A 104 6.01 0.29 5.47
N LEU A 105 6.41 -0.21 4.30
CA LEU A 105 6.10 -1.54 3.81
C LEU A 105 7.20 -2.54 4.20
N ASP A 106 6.82 -3.80 4.30
CA ASP A 106 7.81 -4.88 4.44
C ASP A 106 8.57 -5.13 3.12
N HIS A 107 9.66 -5.89 3.19
CA HIS A 107 10.47 -6.15 2.00
C HIS A 107 9.67 -6.85 0.87
N VAL A 108 8.77 -7.76 1.21
CA VAL A 108 7.97 -8.52 0.23
C VAL A 108 6.99 -7.58 -0.46
N GLU A 109 6.28 -6.76 0.30
CA GLU A 109 5.36 -5.72 -0.16
C GLU A 109 6.07 -4.71 -1.08
N VAL A 110 7.22 -4.17 -0.67
CA VAL A 110 8.03 -3.26 -1.52
C VAL A 110 8.38 -3.93 -2.85
N ARG A 111 8.85 -5.19 -2.80
CA ARG A 111 9.22 -5.93 -4.00
C ARG A 111 8.02 -6.14 -4.92
N VAL A 112 6.90 -6.58 -4.38
CA VAL A 112 5.66 -6.80 -5.13
C VAL A 112 5.19 -5.49 -5.75
N VAL A 113 5.07 -4.41 -4.98
CA VAL A 113 4.66 -3.09 -5.48
C VAL A 113 5.57 -2.60 -6.60
N ALA A 114 6.89 -2.72 -6.45
CA ALA A 114 7.85 -2.30 -7.46
C ALA A 114 7.70 -3.10 -8.77
N ILE A 115 7.54 -4.42 -8.67
CA ILE A 115 7.36 -5.30 -9.83
C ILE A 115 6.02 -5.01 -10.51
N VAL A 116 4.91 -4.98 -9.75
CA VAL A 116 3.57 -4.70 -10.29
C VAL A 116 3.53 -3.32 -10.96
N ARG A 117 4.12 -2.29 -10.34
CA ARG A 117 4.23 -0.95 -10.94
C ARG A 117 4.99 -0.96 -12.27
N LYS A 118 6.07 -1.75 -12.37
CA LYS A 118 6.83 -1.92 -13.62
C LYS A 118 5.97 -2.56 -14.72
N HIS A 119 5.20 -3.59 -14.39
CA HIS A 119 4.29 -4.23 -15.36
C HIS A 119 3.16 -3.28 -15.78
N MET A 120 2.58 -2.52 -14.85
CA MET A 120 1.56 -1.51 -15.18
C MET A 120 2.11 -0.37 -16.03
N THR A 121 3.35 0.07 -15.79
CA THR A 121 4.04 1.05 -16.67
C THR A 121 4.20 0.48 -18.09
N THR A 122 4.52 -0.80 -18.19
CA THR A 122 4.62 -1.51 -19.48
C THR A 122 3.25 -1.60 -20.16
N ALA A 123 2.19 -1.89 -19.41
CA ALA A 123 0.82 -1.91 -19.91
C ALA A 123 0.40 -0.53 -20.43
N SER A 124 0.65 0.54 -19.69
CA SER A 124 0.38 1.92 -20.14
C SER A 124 1.09 2.24 -21.46
N ARG A 125 2.39 1.93 -21.57
CA ARG A 125 3.16 2.13 -22.82
C ARG A 125 2.57 1.36 -24.00
N ARG A 126 2.12 0.13 -23.76
CA ARG A 126 1.47 -0.74 -24.74
C ARG A 126 0.13 -0.15 -25.21
N VAL A 127 -0.69 0.38 -24.30
CA VAL A 127 -1.91 1.11 -24.67
C VAL A 127 -1.56 2.38 -25.45
N GLY A 128 -0.49 3.09 -25.07
CA GLY A 128 0.04 4.23 -25.82
C GLY A 128 0.44 3.87 -27.25
N PHE A 129 1.06 2.71 -27.47
CA PHE A 129 1.37 2.20 -28.81
C PHE A 129 0.09 1.89 -29.62
N ILE A 130 -0.90 1.24 -29.00
CA ILE A 130 -2.20 0.97 -29.62
C ILE A 130 -2.87 2.28 -30.04
N ARG A 131 -2.90 3.26 -29.15
CA ARG A 131 -3.41 4.62 -29.41
C ARG A 131 -2.74 5.22 -30.64
N THR A 132 -1.42 5.31 -30.66
CA THR A 132 -0.68 5.91 -31.79
C THR A 132 -1.02 5.24 -33.12
N ASN A 133 -1.12 3.90 -33.16
CA ASN A 133 -1.52 3.19 -34.37
C ASN A 133 -2.97 3.50 -34.78
N LEU A 134 -3.91 3.47 -33.84
CA LEU A 134 -5.32 3.78 -34.12
C LEU A 134 -5.51 5.19 -34.68
N TYR A 135 -4.78 6.18 -34.16
CA TYR A 135 -4.84 7.56 -34.69
C TYR A 135 -4.06 7.72 -36.00
N GLY A 136 -2.98 6.96 -36.20
CA GLY A 136 -2.24 6.89 -37.46
C GLY A 136 -2.94 6.10 -38.58
N GLY A 137 -4.06 5.45 -38.29
CA GLY A 137 -4.81 4.64 -39.26
C GLY A 137 -4.27 3.22 -39.47
N SER A 138 -3.33 2.79 -38.64
CA SER A 138 -2.74 1.45 -38.66
C SER A 138 -3.44 0.52 -37.69
N ALA A 139 -3.52 -0.78 -38.03
CA ALA A 139 -3.99 -1.77 -37.09
C ALA A 139 -3.02 -1.89 -35.90
N PRO A 140 -3.48 -1.81 -34.65
CA PRO A 140 -2.63 -2.10 -33.51
C PRO A 140 -2.21 -3.57 -33.61
N GLY A 141 -0.89 -3.80 -33.71
CA GLY A 141 -0.32 -5.15 -33.75
C GLY A 141 -0.68 -5.99 -32.51
N GLN A 142 -0.18 -7.22 -32.46
CA GLN A 142 -0.44 -8.09 -31.32
C GLN A 142 0.33 -7.59 -30.08
N VAL A 143 -0.40 -7.12 -29.07
CA VAL A 143 0.16 -6.70 -27.79
C VAL A 143 -0.22 -7.72 -26.71
N LYS A 144 0.74 -8.14 -25.89
CA LYS A 144 0.61 -9.32 -25.02
C LYS A 144 0.25 -8.98 -23.56
N PHE A 145 -0.94 -8.45 -23.30
CA PHE A 145 -1.34 -8.07 -21.92
C PHE A 145 -1.45 -9.29 -20.98
N GLY A 146 -1.88 -10.45 -21.47
CA GLY A 146 -1.96 -11.68 -20.70
C GLY A 146 -0.64 -12.13 -20.06
N GLU A 147 0.51 -11.86 -20.68
CA GLU A 147 1.81 -12.12 -20.06
C GLU A 147 2.01 -11.29 -18.78
N LEU A 148 1.67 -9.99 -18.83
CA LEU A 148 1.75 -9.10 -17.67
C LEU A 148 0.74 -9.50 -16.59
N LEU A 149 -0.47 -9.89 -16.99
CA LEU A 149 -1.51 -10.36 -16.07
C LEU A 149 -1.04 -11.57 -15.27
N ASN A 150 -0.41 -12.54 -15.93
CA ASN A 150 0.12 -13.73 -15.28
C ASN A 150 1.25 -13.37 -14.30
N GLU A 151 2.18 -12.50 -14.70
CA GLU A 151 3.24 -12.01 -13.82
C GLU A 151 2.68 -11.30 -12.58
N VAL A 152 1.70 -10.41 -12.74
CA VAL A 152 1.08 -9.69 -11.62
C VAL A 152 0.31 -10.64 -10.69
N ARG A 153 -0.38 -11.66 -11.21
CA ARG A 153 -1.04 -12.69 -10.38
C ARG A 153 -0.04 -13.50 -9.56
N LEU A 154 1.12 -13.82 -10.13
CA LEU A 154 2.18 -14.52 -9.41
C LEU A 154 2.76 -13.65 -8.29
N GLU A 155 2.92 -12.35 -8.50
CA GLU A 155 3.34 -11.43 -7.43
C GLU A 155 2.27 -11.28 -6.35
N ARG A 156 0.98 -11.19 -6.74
CA ARG A 156 -0.15 -11.11 -5.80
C ARG A 156 -0.21 -12.32 -4.87
N ALA A 157 0.11 -13.51 -5.37
CA ALA A 157 0.13 -14.73 -4.57
C ALA A 157 1.13 -14.65 -3.41
N LYS A 158 2.24 -13.91 -3.56
CA LYS A 158 3.27 -13.73 -2.52
C LYS A 158 2.82 -12.84 -1.35
N LEU A 159 1.72 -12.12 -1.51
CA LEU A 159 1.10 -11.31 -0.47
C LEU A 159 0.05 -12.07 0.35
N SER A 160 -0.18 -13.35 0.07
CA SER A 160 -1.13 -14.23 0.76
C SER A 160 -0.39 -14.99 1.85
#